data_AF-B0DRU6-F1
#
_entry.id   AF-B0DRU6-F1
#
_cell.length_a   1.000
_cell.length_b   1.000
_cell.length_c   1.000
_cell.angle_alpha   90.00
_cell.angle_beta   90.00
_cell.angle_gamma   90.00
#
_symmetry.space_group_name_H-M   'P 1'
#
loop_
_entity.id
_entity.type
_entity.pdbx_description
1 polymer ?
#
loop_
_entity_poly.entity_id
_entity_poly.type
_entity_poly.pdbx_seq_one_letter_code
_entity_poly.pdbx_strand_id
1 'polypeptide(L)'
;MCRCPDLGSVLLFVYTVKAGGAPAFSKNRQVFASLFEGVDEGVRWCLTNAPDVGKDVYIIDNPVTKDGWVLPENEAGTQVACGLLIVGPSEPPFFPPNQLWIITPVD
;
A
#
# COMPACT_ATOMS: atom_id res chain seq x y z
N MET A 1 13.19 -12.61 13.32
CA MET A 1 13.71 -11.26 13.66
C MET A 1 14.17 -10.63 12.36
N CYS A 2 13.29 -9.92 11.64
CA CYS A 2 13.60 -9.40 10.31
C CYS A 2 14.07 -7.95 10.46
N ARG A 3 15.38 -7.74 10.30
CA ARG A 3 15.97 -6.41 10.10
C ARG A 3 15.80 -6.04 8.63
N CYS A 4 15.03 -4.99 8.36
CA CYS A 4 15.12 -4.27 7.10
C CYS A 4 16.40 -3.42 7.17
N PRO A 5 17.28 -3.44 6.16
CA PRO A 5 18.50 -2.65 6.20
C PRO A 5 18.15 -1.16 6.05
N ASP A 6 18.41 -0.43 7.13
CA ASP A 6 18.69 1.01 7.27
C ASP A 6 18.57 1.86 5.99
N LEU A 7 17.33 2.27 5.65
CA LEU A 7 17.04 3.55 5.03
C LEU A 7 16.51 4.45 6.15
N GLY A 8 17.23 5.54 6.45
CA GLY A 8 17.06 6.35 7.65
C GLY A 8 15.60 6.65 8.01
N SER A 9 15.17 6.14 9.18
CA SER A 9 13.92 6.47 9.89
C SER A 9 12.71 6.88 9.04
N VAL A 10 12.35 6.07 8.04
CA VAL A 10 10.99 6.13 7.49
C VAL A 10 10.11 5.38 8.49
N LEU A 11 9.25 6.10 9.22
CA LEU A 11 8.32 5.49 10.17
C LEU A 11 7.35 4.60 9.38
N LEU A 12 7.65 3.29 9.34
CA LEU A 12 6.78 2.28 8.78
C LEU A 12 5.65 2.06 9.78
N PHE A 13 4.50 2.63 9.47
CA PHE A 13 3.30 2.38 10.25
C PHE A 13 2.49 1.27 9.60
N VAL A 14 2.04 0.33 10.43
CA VAL A 14 1.25 -0.82 10.00
C VAL A 14 -0.19 -0.59 10.42
N TYR A 15 -1.10 -0.70 9.45
CA TYR A 15 -2.51 -0.38 9.60
C TYR A 15 -3.41 -1.48 9.04
N THR A 16 -4.66 -1.45 9.49
CA THR A 16 -5.76 -2.09 8.78
C THR A 16 -6.45 -1.03 7.93
N VAL A 17 -6.41 -1.20 6.61
CA VAL A 17 -7.10 -0.32 5.65
C VAL A 17 -8.50 -0.89 5.44
N LYS A 18 -9.54 -0.06 5.57
CA LYS A 18 -10.94 -0.49 5.43
C LYS A 18 -11.63 0.25 4.30
N ALA A 19 -12.43 -0.46 3.51
CA ALA A 19 -13.30 0.09 2.48
C ALA A 19 -14.75 -0.31 2.78
N GLY A 20 -15.65 0.67 2.92
CA GLY A 20 -17.04 0.41 3.33
C GLY A 20 -17.17 -0.29 4.70
N GLY A 21 -16.21 -0.07 5.60
CA GLY A 21 -16.14 -0.71 6.92
C GLY A 21 -15.49 -2.11 6.94
N ALA A 22 -15.28 -2.73 5.78
CA ALA A 22 -14.66 -4.04 5.64
C ALA A 22 -13.13 -3.94 5.44
N PRO A 23 -12.30 -4.83 6.04
CA PRO A 23 -10.85 -4.81 5.86
C PRO A 23 -10.46 -5.16 4.41
N ALA A 24 -9.57 -4.36 3.85
CA ALA A 24 -8.97 -4.61 2.55
C ALA A 24 -7.87 -5.67 2.67
N PHE A 25 -7.88 -6.71 1.85
CA PHE A 25 -6.91 -7.82 1.82
C PHE A 25 -6.49 -8.13 0.38
N SER A 26 -5.37 -8.83 0.19
CA SER A 26 -4.97 -9.34 -1.12
C SER A 26 -5.34 -10.81 -1.32
N LYS A 27 -5.82 -11.14 -2.52
CA LYS A 27 -6.04 -12.52 -2.98
C LYS A 27 -5.89 -12.55 -4.50
N ASN A 28 -5.27 -13.61 -5.03
CA ASN A 28 -5.09 -13.79 -6.48
C ASN A 28 -4.50 -12.54 -7.18
N ARG A 29 -3.54 -11.87 -6.55
CA ARG A 29 -2.89 -10.64 -7.05
C ARG A 29 -3.81 -9.42 -7.21
N GLN A 30 -4.92 -9.40 -6.50
CA GLN A 30 -5.83 -8.26 -6.47
C GLN A 30 -6.19 -7.90 -5.03
N VAL A 31 -6.63 -6.66 -4.82
CA VAL A 31 -7.12 -6.16 -3.54
C VAL A 31 -8.65 -6.28 -3.50
N PHE A 32 -9.18 -6.76 -2.38
CA PHE A 32 -10.61 -6.93 -2.11
C PHE A 32 -10.94 -6.42 -0.70
N ALA A 33 -12.20 -6.03 -0.47
CA ALA A 33 -12.73 -5.84 0.88
C ALA A 33 -13.37 -7.14 1.37
N SER A 34 -13.04 -7.61 2.57
CA SER A 34 -13.62 -8.84 3.12
C SER A 34 -14.99 -8.57 3.75
N LEU A 35 -16.03 -9.19 3.19
CA LEU A 35 -17.38 -9.19 3.79
C LEU A 35 -17.58 -10.29 4.82
N PHE A 36 -16.62 -11.20 4.98
CA PHE A 36 -16.69 -12.29 5.96
C PHE A 36 -16.11 -11.83 7.30
N GLU A 37 -16.84 -12.13 8.37
CA GLU A 37 -16.37 -11.94 9.75
C GLU A 37 -15.17 -12.86 10.03
N GLY A 38 -14.16 -12.37 10.75
CA GLY A 38 -12.98 -13.15 11.16
C GLY A 38 -11.77 -13.09 10.21
N VAL A 39 -11.87 -12.44 9.06
CA VAL A 39 -10.70 -12.16 8.19
C VAL A 39 -9.86 -10.99 8.73
N ASP A 40 -10.41 -10.20 9.66
CA ASP A 40 -9.81 -8.98 10.23
C ASP A 40 -8.49 -9.21 10.99
N GLU A 41 -8.27 -10.37 11.63
CA GLU A 41 -7.20 -10.49 12.65
C GLU A 41 -5.78 -10.53 12.08
N GLY A 42 -5.61 -10.75 10.77
CA GLY A 42 -4.30 -10.92 10.14
C GLY A 42 -3.89 -9.85 9.13
N VAL A 43 -4.85 -9.06 8.65
CA VAL A 43 -4.64 -8.23 7.46
C VAL A 43 -4.01 -6.90 7.84
N ARG A 44 -2.79 -6.70 7.34
CA ARG A 44 -1.93 -5.57 7.69
C ARG A 44 -1.31 -5.00 6.44
N TRP A 45 -1.32 -3.67 6.35
CA TRP A 45 -0.68 -2.89 5.30
C TRP A 45 0.29 -1.91 5.92
N CYS A 46 1.46 -1.76 5.31
CA CYS A 46 2.38 -0.71 5.64
C CYS A 46 2.10 0.49 4.74
N LEU A 47 1.99 1.68 5.36
CA LEU A 47 1.86 2.94 4.64
C LEU A 47 3.18 3.69 4.79
N THR A 48 3.89 3.85 3.67
CA THR A 48 5.18 4.54 3.60
C THR A 48 4.97 5.88 2.91
N ASN A 49 5.23 6.99 3.60
CA ASN A 49 5.11 8.32 3.00
C ASN A 49 6.22 8.55 1.96
N ALA A 50 5.87 9.21 0.85
CA ALA A 50 6.79 9.61 -0.21
C ALA A 50 6.89 11.15 -0.26
N PRO A 51 7.57 11.79 0.71
CA PRO A 51 7.52 13.24 0.91
C PRO A 51 8.06 14.04 -0.27
N ASP A 52 9.03 13.47 -1.01
CA ASP A 52 9.62 14.10 -2.19
C ASP A 52 8.64 14.18 -3.38
N VAL A 53 7.57 13.37 -3.35
CA VAL A 53 6.49 13.41 -4.34
C VAL A 53 5.34 14.31 -3.86
N GLY A 54 4.98 14.19 -2.58
CA GLY A 54 3.96 15.05 -1.97
C GLY A 54 3.66 14.65 -0.53
N LYS A 55 3.23 15.63 0.29
CA LYS A 55 3.03 15.45 1.74
C LYS A 55 2.05 14.33 2.10
N ASP A 56 1.01 14.13 1.30
CA ASP A 56 -0.07 13.17 1.56
C ASP A 56 0.00 11.96 0.61
N VAL A 57 1.18 11.73 0.00
CA VAL A 57 1.41 10.64 -0.96
C VAL A 57 2.04 9.46 -0.25
N TYR A 58 1.49 8.27 -0.47
CA TYR A 58 1.89 7.04 0.20
C TYR A 58 2.04 5.88 -0.78
N ILE A 59 2.93 4.97 -0.42
CA ILE A 59 3.02 3.61 -0.97
C ILE A 59 2.33 2.69 0.04
N ILE A 60 1.54 1.74 -0.45
CA ILE A 60 0.82 0.77 0.37
C ILE A 60 1.32 -0.64 0.03
N ASP A 61 2.01 -1.30 0.97
CA ASP A 61 2.55 -2.64 0.76
C ASP A 61 2.26 -3.60 1.92
N ASN A 62 2.30 -4.90 1.64
CA ASN A 62 2.18 -5.92 2.66
C ASN A 62 3.50 -6.01 3.45
N PRO A 63 3.49 -5.92 4.80
CA PRO A 63 4.72 -5.91 5.58
C PRO A 63 5.51 -7.23 5.51
N VAL A 64 4.84 -8.33 5.14
CA VAL A 64 5.43 -9.68 5.03
C VAL A 64 5.83 -10.00 3.59
N THR A 65 4.91 -9.89 2.63
CA THR A 65 5.18 -10.31 1.24
C THR A 65 5.86 -9.22 0.41
N LYS A 66 5.79 -7.95 0.84
CA LYS A 66 6.26 -6.77 0.09
C LYS A 66 5.55 -6.52 -1.24
N ASP A 67 4.46 -7.25 -1.50
CA ASP A 67 3.53 -6.90 -2.57
C ASP A 67 2.74 -5.66 -2.17
N GLY A 68 2.59 -4.71 -3.09
CA GLY A 68 1.88 -3.47 -2.86
C GLY A 68 0.74 -3.23 -3.83
N TRP A 69 -0.01 -2.18 -3.51
CA TRP A 69 -1.18 -1.77 -4.28
C TRP A 69 -0.74 -1.08 -5.56
N VAL A 70 -1.23 -1.59 -6.69
CA VAL A 70 -0.97 -1.05 -8.03
C VAL A 70 -2.29 -0.82 -8.73
N LEU A 71 -2.50 0.38 -9.27
CA LEU A 71 -3.63 0.66 -10.16
C LEU A 71 -3.22 0.32 -11.60
N PRO A 72 -3.62 -0.82 -12.17
CA PRO A 72 -3.08 -1.25 -13.47
C PRO A 72 -3.45 -0.30 -14.60
N GLU A 73 -4.67 0.25 -14.58
CA GLU A 73 -5.22 1.15 -15.59
C GLU A 73 -5.90 2.33 -14.90
N ASN A 74 -5.71 3.55 -15.43
CA ASN A 74 -6.33 4.76 -14.91
C ASN A 74 -7.75 4.94 -15.48
N GLU A 75 -8.60 3.94 -15.26
CA GLU A 75 -9.98 3.91 -15.71
C GLU A 75 -10.93 3.67 -14.53
N ALA A 76 -12.13 4.24 -14.61
CA ALA A 76 -13.12 4.08 -13.56
C ALA A 76 -13.60 2.63 -13.48
N GLY A 77 -13.65 2.07 -12.28
CA GLY A 77 -14.04 0.68 -12.05
C GLY A 77 -12.89 -0.32 -12.14
N THR A 78 -11.68 0.10 -12.50
CA THR A 78 -10.49 -0.76 -12.49
C THR A 78 -10.20 -1.25 -11.08
N GLN A 79 -10.09 -2.57 -10.93
CA GLN A 79 -9.74 -3.19 -9.66
C GLN A 79 -8.26 -2.97 -9.32
N VAL A 80 -7.97 -2.59 -8.08
CA VAL A 80 -6.60 -2.45 -7.58
C VAL A 80 -5.92 -3.81 -7.57
N ALA A 81 -4.77 -3.90 -8.23
CA ALA A 81 -3.92 -5.07 -8.23
C ALA A 81 -3.01 -5.08 -6.98
N CYS A 82 -2.51 -6.25 -6.63
CA CYS A 82 -1.52 -6.45 -5.57
C CYS A 82 -0.35 -7.28 -6.10
N GLY A 83 0.86 -6.72 -6.06
CA GLY A 83 2.05 -7.41 -6.54
C GLY A 83 3.32 -6.61 -6.32
N LEU A 84 4.43 -7.12 -6.85
CA LEU A 84 5.74 -6.50 -6.73
C LEU A 84 5.73 -5.04 -7.21
N LEU A 85 6.21 -4.15 -6.34
CA LEU A 85 6.38 -2.74 -6.65
C LEU A 85 7.60 -2.51 -7.56
N ILE A 86 7.44 -1.63 -8.53
CA ILE A 86 8.52 -1.18 -9.41
C ILE A 86 9.15 0.05 -8.76
N VAL A 87 10.45 -0.02 -8.50
CA VAL A 87 11.23 1.07 -7.91
C VAL A 87 12.33 1.48 -8.90
N GLY A 88 12.36 2.76 -9.26
CA GLY A 88 13.35 3.34 -10.15
C GLY A 88 14.68 3.60 -9.45
N PRO A 89 15.81 3.49 -10.16
CA PRO A 89 17.14 3.69 -9.59
C PRO A 89 17.48 5.18 -9.49
N SER A 90 16.98 5.86 -8.46
CA SER A 90 17.30 7.25 -8.12
C SER A 90 17.45 7.43 -6.61
N GLU A 91 18.00 8.57 -6.19
CA GLU A 91 18.05 8.99 -4.78
C GLU A 91 17.38 10.38 -4.66
N PRO A 92 16.16 10.48 -4.07
CA PRO A 92 15.35 9.40 -3.52
C PRO A 92 14.79 8.46 -4.61
N PRO A 93 14.38 7.23 -4.26
CA PRO A 93 13.83 6.28 -5.23
C PRO A 93 12.58 6.80 -5.94
N PHE A 94 12.52 6.59 -7.25
CA PHE A 94 11.34 6.94 -8.05
C PHE A 94 10.30 5.82 -7.99
N PHE A 95 9.04 6.17 -7.79
CA PHE A 95 7.91 5.25 -7.87
C PHE A 95 6.96 5.68 -8.99
N PRO A 96 6.54 4.76 -9.87
CA PRO A 96 5.55 5.07 -10.90
C PRO A 96 4.23 5.58 -10.28
N PRO A 97 3.52 6.52 -10.94
CA PRO A 97 2.28 7.11 -10.41
C PRO A 97 1.20 6.09 -10.04
N ASN A 98 1.18 4.94 -10.70
CA ASN A 98 0.20 3.89 -10.46
C ASN A 98 0.43 3.08 -9.16
N GLN A 99 1.48 3.39 -8.41
CA GLN A 99 1.81 2.79 -7.11
C GLN A 99 1.73 3.83 -5.97
N LEU A 100 1.34 5.07 -6.30
CA LEU A 100 1.30 6.21 -5.40
C LEU A 100 -0.15 6.58 -5.09
N TRP A 101 -0.47 6.66 -3.81
CA TRP A 101 -1.81 6.86 -3.30
C TRP A 101 -1.88 8.14 -2.48
N ILE A 102 -2.81 9.03 -2.82
CA ILE A 102 -3.08 10.23 -2.01
C ILE A 102 -4.06 9.85 -0.91
N ILE A 103 -3.68 10.03 0.35
CA ILE A 103 -4.52 9.76 1.52
C ILE A 103 -4.73 11.06 2.28
N THR A 104 -5.92 11.64 2.16
CA THR A 104 -6.30 12.88 2.85
C THR A 104 -7.25 12.55 4.00
N PRO A 105 -7.00 13.05 5.23
CA PRO A 105 -7.96 12.94 6.32
C PRO A 105 -9.32 13.50 5.94
N VAL A 106 -10.38 12.82 6.36
CA VAL A 106 -11.75 13.34 6.32
C VAL A 106 -12.08 13.95 7.68
N ASP A 107 -12.81 15.07 7.68
CA ASP A 107 -13.25 15.76 8.90
C ASP A 107 -14.30 14.97 9.70
#